data_AF-A0A6V8NAU6-F1
#
_entry.id   AF-A0A6V8NAU6-F1
#
_cell.length_a   1.000
_cell.length_b   1.000
_cell.length_c   1.000
_cell.angle_alpha   90.00
_cell.angle_beta   90.00
_cell.angle_gamma   90.00
#
_symmetry.space_group_name_H-M   'P 1'
#
loop_
_entity.id
_entity.type
_entity.pdbx_description
1 polymer ?
#
loop_
_entity_poly.entity_id
_entity_poly.type
_entity_poly.pdbx_seq_one_letter_code
_entity_poly.pdbx_strand_id
1 'polypeptide(L)'
;MDAREINKAMAAHGVWKVRLREAIESGHSEYQPQTVARDRECEFGKWLHSIPVTERPAEFWDRIRELHTIFHQEAGKILALALDGEQEEALTLVGDLRGRFVTTSIELTNALQAWKQVSH
;
A
#
# COMPACT_ATOMS: atom_id res chain seq x y z
N MET A 1 1.35 -7.87 20.78
CA MET A 1 1.40 -7.78 19.30
C MET A 1 2.34 -6.63 18.91
N ASP A 2 3.11 -6.68 17.81
CA ASP A 2 4.13 -5.64 17.58
C ASP A 2 3.55 -4.36 16.95
N ALA A 3 3.08 -3.43 17.78
CA ALA A 3 2.61 -2.11 17.38
C ALA A 3 3.63 -1.30 16.55
N ARG A 4 4.93 -1.68 16.59
CA ARG A 4 5.96 -1.06 15.76
C ARG A 4 5.78 -1.40 14.28
N GLU A 5 5.37 -2.63 13.95
CA GLU A 5 5.15 -3.04 12.56
C GLU A 5 3.95 -2.33 11.94
N ILE A 6 2.88 -2.12 12.71
CA ILE A 6 1.74 -1.32 12.28
C ILE A 6 2.14 0.15 12.02
N ASN A 7 2.92 0.75 12.92
CA ASN A 7 3.39 2.13 12.73
C ASN A 7 4.28 2.26 11.47
N LYS A 8 5.20 1.32 11.26
CA LYS A 8 6.04 1.28 10.05
C LYS A 8 5.18 1.16 8.79
N ALA A 9 4.17 0.30 8.81
CA ALA A 9 3.25 0.14 7.70
C ALA A 9 2.54 1.45 7.37
N MET A 10 1.94 2.12 8.36
CA MET A 10 1.28 3.41 8.15
C MET A 10 2.22 4.47 7.56
N ALA A 11 3.47 4.55 8.03
CA ALA A 11 4.47 5.47 7.49
C ALA A 11 4.87 5.12 6.05
N ALA A 12 5.06 3.83 5.73
CA ALA A 12 5.48 3.36 4.41
C ALA A 12 4.46 3.67 3.31
N HIS A 13 3.15 3.63 3.61
CA HIS A 13 2.11 3.96 2.62
C HIS A 13 2.15 5.45 2.22
N GLY A 14 2.46 6.35 3.16
CA GLY A 14 2.70 7.77 2.84
C GLY A 14 3.91 7.97 1.93
N VAL A 15 5.00 7.23 2.19
CA VAL A 15 6.22 7.25 1.37
C VAL A 15 5.95 6.75 -0.06
N TRP A 16 5.10 5.74 -0.24
CA TRP A 16 4.75 5.25 -1.57
C TRP A 16 4.11 6.30 -2.47
N LYS A 17 3.26 7.20 -1.92
CA LYS A 17 2.70 8.30 -2.70
C LYS A 17 3.77 9.27 -3.22
N VAL A 18 4.81 9.52 -2.42
CA VAL A 18 5.96 10.35 -2.81
C VAL A 18 6.76 9.65 -3.91
N ARG A 19 7.13 8.38 -3.70
CA ARG A 19 7.86 7.58 -4.70
C ARG A 19 7.16 7.49 -6.05
N LEU A 20 5.83 7.32 -6.04
CA LEU A 20 5.05 7.31 -7.27
C LEU A 20 5.08 8.67 -7.97
N ARG A 21 4.98 9.78 -7.24
CA ARG A 21 5.11 11.12 -7.82
C ARG A 21 6.48 11.38 -8.42
N GLU A 22 7.55 10.99 -7.72
CA GLU A 22 8.91 11.08 -8.23
C GLU A 22 9.09 10.26 -9.50
N ALA A 23 8.52 9.05 -9.56
CA ALA A 23 8.57 8.21 -10.76
C ALA A 23 7.78 8.82 -11.92
N ILE A 24 6.62 9.41 -11.65
CA ILE A 24 5.79 10.13 -12.63
C ILE A 24 6.53 11.33 -13.21
N GLU A 25 7.20 12.12 -12.37
CA GLU A 25 7.91 13.32 -12.78
C GLU A 25 9.23 13.01 -13.51
N SER A 26 9.94 11.98 -13.07
CA SER A 26 11.23 11.61 -13.64
C SER A 26 11.14 10.61 -14.81
N GLY A 27 10.03 9.88 -14.93
CA GLY A 27 9.91 8.72 -15.83
C GLY A 27 10.78 7.52 -15.42
N HIS A 28 11.34 7.51 -14.21
CA HIS A 28 12.28 6.49 -13.74
C HIS A 28 11.91 5.96 -12.35
N SER A 29 12.26 4.70 -12.07
CA SER A 29 12.09 4.11 -10.75
C SER A 29 13.10 3.00 -10.51
N GLU A 30 13.53 2.83 -9.26
CA GLU A 30 14.29 1.64 -8.82
C GLU A 30 13.37 0.41 -8.66
N TYR A 31 12.06 0.60 -8.64
CA TYR A 31 11.06 -0.47 -8.48
C TYR A 31 10.47 -0.89 -9.82
N GLN A 32 10.13 -2.17 -9.94
CA GLN A 32 9.40 -2.70 -11.09
C GLN A 32 7.89 -2.74 -10.81
N PRO A 33 7.02 -2.27 -11.74
CA PRO A 33 5.57 -2.27 -11.56
C PRO A 33 4.99 -3.61 -11.11
N GLN A 34 5.46 -4.72 -11.70
CA GLN A 34 4.99 -6.07 -11.41
C GLN A 34 5.37 -6.52 -10.00
N THR A 35 6.50 -6.04 -9.48
CA THR A 35 6.92 -6.30 -8.10
C THR A 35 6.12 -5.44 -7.13
N VAL A 36 5.89 -4.16 -7.46
CA VAL A 36 5.05 -3.26 -6.65
C VAL A 36 3.61 -3.77 -6.57
N ALA A 37 3.08 -4.40 -7.60
CA ALA A 37 1.75 -5.00 -7.60
C ALA A 37 1.59 -6.22 -6.67
N ARG A 38 2.70 -6.79 -6.18
CA ARG A 38 2.69 -7.95 -5.28
C ARG A 38 2.74 -7.49 -3.83
N ASP A 39 1.60 -7.58 -3.16
CA ASP A 39 1.44 -7.20 -1.76
C ASP A 39 2.39 -7.94 -0.82
N ARG A 40 2.77 -9.17 -1.14
CA ARG A 40 3.65 -10.00 -0.29
C ARG A 40 5.14 -9.65 -0.34
N GLU A 41 5.56 -8.78 -1.25
CA GLU A 41 6.99 -8.48 -1.43
C GLU A 41 7.48 -7.34 -0.52
N CYS A 42 6.57 -6.48 -0.05
CA CYS A 42 6.91 -5.41 0.89
C CYS A 42 7.10 -5.94 2.32
N GLU A 43 7.84 -5.20 3.15
CA GLU A 43 8.13 -5.60 4.54
C GLU A 43 6.83 -5.85 5.34
N PHE A 44 5.84 -4.98 5.17
CA PHE A 44 4.54 -5.12 5.83
C PHE A 44 3.79 -6.37 5.36
N GLY A 45 3.76 -6.67 4.06
CA GLY A 45 3.14 -7.88 3.53
C GLY A 45 3.80 -9.14 4.04
N LYS A 46 5.14 -9.17 4.08
CA LYS A 46 5.92 -10.28 4.66
C LYS A 46 5.55 -10.49 6.13
N TRP A 47 5.50 -9.42 6.92
CA TRP A 47 5.07 -9.48 8.31
C TRP A 47 3.62 -9.96 8.45
N LEU A 48 2.67 -9.36 7.72
CA LEU A 48 1.24 -9.67 7.79
C LEU A 48 0.96 -11.15 7.51
N HIS A 49 1.67 -11.73 6.54
CA HIS A 49 1.55 -13.14 6.19
C HIS A 49 2.31 -14.09 7.13
N SER A 50 3.27 -13.59 7.92
CA SER A 50 4.02 -14.37 8.91
C SER A 50 3.28 -14.62 10.22
N ILE A 51 2.27 -13.80 10.54
CA ILE A 51 1.50 -13.91 11.79
C ILE A 51 0.84 -15.31 11.84
N PRO A 52 0.92 -16.09 12.93
CA PRO A 52 0.23 -17.39 13.02
C PRO A 52 -1.29 -17.27 12.96
N VAL A 53 -1.99 -18.22 12.36
CA VAL A 53 -3.48 -18.20 12.26
C VAL A 53 -4.16 -18.07 13.63
N THR A 54 -3.57 -18.68 14.66
CA THR A 54 -4.04 -18.61 16.05
C THR A 54 -3.89 -17.24 16.71
N GLU A 55 -3.05 -16.37 16.14
CA GLU A 55 -2.74 -15.03 16.66
C GLU A 55 -3.34 -13.91 15.80
N ARG A 56 -3.89 -14.24 14.63
CA ARG A 56 -4.55 -13.28 13.73
C ARG A 56 -5.95 -12.96 14.24
N PRO A 57 -6.26 -11.69 14.54
CA PRO A 57 -7.65 -11.29 14.71
C PRO A 57 -8.32 -11.29 13.33
N ALA A 58 -9.16 -12.31 13.08
CA ALA A 58 -9.74 -12.59 11.77
C ALA A 58 -10.47 -11.38 11.17
N GLU A 59 -11.18 -10.61 11.99
CA GLU A 59 -11.93 -9.43 11.54
C GLU A 59 -11.05 -8.34 10.92
N PHE A 60 -9.85 -8.11 11.46
CA PHE A 60 -8.93 -7.09 10.95
C PHE A 60 -8.03 -7.67 9.87
N TRP A 61 -7.56 -8.91 10.03
CA TRP A 61 -6.56 -9.50 9.14
C TRP A 61 -7.07 -9.62 7.70
N ASP A 62 -8.29 -10.15 7.49
CA ASP A 62 -8.83 -10.33 6.15
C ASP A 62 -9.06 -8.99 5.44
N ARG A 63 -9.62 -8.02 6.15
CA ARG A 63 -9.87 -6.67 5.61
C ARG A 63 -8.57 -5.95 5.26
N ILE A 64 -7.58 -6.01 6.15
CA ILE A 64 -6.28 -5.37 5.94
C ILE A 64 -5.53 -6.02 4.78
N ARG A 65 -5.55 -7.35 4.68
CA ARG A 65 -4.97 -8.07 3.55
C ARG A 65 -5.60 -7.67 2.22
N GLU A 66 -6.93 -7.61 2.16
CA GLU A 66 -7.66 -7.20 0.96
C GLU A 66 -7.28 -5.76 0.54
N LEU A 67 -7.38 -4.81 1.48
CA LEU A 67 -7.02 -3.41 1.24
C LEU A 67 -5.56 -3.27 0.79
N HIS A 68 -4.64 -4.01 1.42
CA HIS A 68 -3.24 -4.01 1.07
C HIS A 68 -2.98 -4.56 -0.34
N THR A 69 -3.70 -5.61 -0.73
CA THR A 69 -3.65 -6.17 -2.09
C THR A 69 -4.09 -5.12 -3.12
N ILE A 70 -5.23 -4.47 -2.89
CA ILE A 70 -5.76 -3.44 -3.78
C ILE A 70 -4.80 -2.25 -3.88
N PHE A 71 -4.26 -1.79 -2.74
CA PHE A 71 -3.30 -0.69 -2.71
C PHE A 71 -2.10 -0.98 -3.62
N HIS A 72 -1.50 -2.16 -3.48
CA HIS A 72 -0.33 -2.54 -4.26
C HIS A 72 -0.64 -2.70 -5.75
N GLN A 73 -1.80 -3.25 -6.11
CA GLN A 73 -2.24 -3.34 -7.51
C GLN A 73 -2.38 -1.96 -8.15
N GLU A 74 -3.00 -1.00 -7.46
CA GLU A 74 -3.14 0.37 -7.96
C GLU A 74 -1.78 1.09 -8.01
N ALA A 75 -0.93 0.91 -7.01
CA ALA A 75 0.44 1.45 -7.02
C ALA A 75 1.27 0.91 -8.19
N GLY A 76 1.18 -0.39 -8.47
CA GLY A 76 1.83 -1.01 -9.62
C GLY A 76 1.30 -0.48 -10.95
N LYS A 77 -0.02 -0.27 -11.07
CA LYS A 77 -0.63 0.36 -12.25
C LYS A 77 -0.12 1.78 -12.47
N ILE A 78 -0.13 2.61 -11.43
CA ILE A 78 0.35 4.00 -11.50
C ILE A 78 1.83 4.03 -11.90
N LEU A 79 2.65 3.13 -11.34
CA LEU A 79 4.06 3.05 -11.69
C LEU A 79 4.28 2.60 -13.14
N ALA A 80 3.48 1.67 -13.66
CA ALA A 80 3.56 1.29 -15.08
C ALA A 80 3.30 2.48 -16.00
N LEU A 81 2.22 3.24 -15.76
CA LEU A 81 1.90 4.44 -16.52
C LEU A 81 3.03 5.48 -16.45
N ALA A 82 3.62 5.68 -15.25
CA ALA A 82 4.74 6.57 -15.06
C ALA A 82 5.95 6.20 -15.93
N LEU A 83 6.30 4.91 -15.98
CA LEU A 83 7.46 4.42 -16.73
C LEU A 83 7.19 4.32 -18.24
N ASP A 84 5.94 4.20 -18.65
CA ASP A 84 5.52 4.23 -20.05
C ASP A 84 5.40 5.66 -20.61
N GLY A 85 5.58 6.69 -19.77
CA GLY A 85 5.50 8.10 -20.14
C GLY A 85 4.09 8.69 -20.14
N GLU A 86 3.10 7.94 -19.65
CA GLU A 86 1.68 8.33 -19.53
C GLU A 86 1.46 9.21 -18.27
N GLN A 87 2.21 10.31 -18.19
CA GLN A 87 2.35 11.14 -16.99
C GLN A 87 1.01 11.73 -16.52
N GLU A 88 0.16 12.21 -17.44
CA GLU A 88 -1.13 12.83 -17.09
C GLU A 88 -2.11 11.84 -16.46
N GLU A 89 -2.20 10.62 -17.00
CA GLU A 89 -3.04 9.57 -16.43
C GLU A 89 -2.52 9.15 -15.06
N ALA A 90 -1.20 8.95 -14.93
CA ALA A 90 -0.60 8.58 -13.65
C ALA A 90 -0.81 9.66 -12.57
N LEU A 91 -0.69 10.95 -12.92
CA LEU A 91 -0.98 12.07 -12.03
C LEU A 91 -2.44 12.09 -11.56
N THR A 92 -3.36 11.77 -12.47
CA THR A 92 -4.79 11.68 -12.16
C THR A 92 -5.04 10.54 -11.18
N LEU A 93 -4.53 9.33 -11.44
CA LEU A 93 -4.75 8.17 -10.58
C LEU A 93 -4.11 8.32 -9.19
N VAL A 94 -2.91 8.90 -9.08
CA VAL A 94 -2.24 9.12 -7.78
C VAL A 94 -2.84 10.30 -6.98
N GLY A 95 -3.59 11.18 -7.65
CA GLY A 95 -4.13 12.43 -7.11
C GLY A 95 -5.63 12.43 -6.84
N ASP A 96 -6.41 11.57 -7.52
CA ASP A 96 -7.86 11.53 -7.41
C ASP A 96 -8.29 11.11 -6.00
N LEU A 97 -8.90 12.05 -5.27
CA LEU A 97 -9.40 11.83 -3.91
C LEU A 97 -10.51 10.79 -3.83
N ARG A 98 -11.17 10.49 -4.95
CA ARG A 98 -12.19 9.44 -5.08
C ARG A 98 -11.64 8.19 -5.78
N GLY A 99 -10.39 8.25 -6.26
CA GLY A 99 -9.73 7.18 -6.97
C GLY A 99 -9.32 6.06 -6.02
N ARG A 100 -9.30 4.83 -6.55
CA ARG A 100 -9.06 3.61 -5.74
C ARG A 100 -7.74 3.64 -4.98
N PHE A 101 -6.68 4.21 -5.56
CA PHE A 101 -5.40 4.35 -4.87
C PHE A 101 -5.54 5.16 -3.58
N VAL A 102 -6.16 6.35 -3.66
CA VAL A 102 -6.29 7.26 -2.50
C VAL A 102 -7.28 6.71 -1.49
N THR A 103 -8.46 6.24 -1.91
CA THR A 103 -9.48 5.72 -0.99
C THR A 103 -8.97 4.48 -0.25
N THR A 104 -8.34 3.54 -0.96
CA THR A 104 -7.77 2.33 -0.34
C THR A 104 -6.62 2.68 0.61
N SER A 105 -5.77 3.66 0.28
CA SER A 105 -4.70 4.11 1.18
C SER A 105 -5.24 4.62 2.53
N ILE A 106 -6.33 5.39 2.48
CA ILE A 106 -7.00 5.93 3.67
C ILE A 106 -7.66 4.80 4.46
N GLU A 107 -8.44 3.94 3.80
CA GLU A 107 -9.12 2.81 4.43
C GLU A 107 -8.14 1.85 5.11
N LEU A 108 -7.02 1.54 4.45
CA LEU A 108 -5.97 0.69 5.00
C LEU A 108 -5.34 1.31 6.25
N THR A 109 -4.99 2.60 6.19
CA THR A 109 -4.40 3.32 7.34
C THR A 109 -5.37 3.34 8.53
N ASN A 110 -6.65 3.56 8.28
CA ASN A 110 -7.69 3.53 9.32
C ASN A 110 -7.86 2.12 9.92
N ALA A 111 -7.88 1.08 9.08
CA ALA A 111 -7.98 -0.31 9.53
C ALA A 111 -6.78 -0.72 10.39
N LEU A 112 -5.56 -0.32 9.98
CA LEU A 112 -4.34 -0.52 10.75
C LEU A 112 -4.38 0.19 12.10
N GLN A 113 -4.87 1.43 12.13
CA GLN A 113 -5.01 2.20 13.35
C GLN A 113 -6.05 1.59 14.31
N ALA A 114 -7.17 1.08 13.79
CA ALA A 114 -8.17 0.37 14.56
C ALA A 114 -7.62 -0.95 15.13
N TRP A 115 -6.91 -1.73 14.31
CA TRP A 115 -6.25 -2.96 14.75
C TRP A 115 -5.24 -2.69 15.88
N LYS A 116 -4.44 -1.62 15.76
CA LYS A 116 -3.49 -1.21 16.81
C LYS A 116 -4.16 -0.89 18.14
N GLN A 117 -5.36 -0.31 18.14
CA GLN A 117 -6.06 0.06 19.38
C GLN A 117 -6.56 -1.15 20.17
N VAL A 118 -6.95 -2.22 19.48
CA VAL A 118 -7.46 -3.45 20.11
C VAL A 118 -6.35 -4.45 20.44
N SER A 119 -5.14 -4.22 19.92
CA SER A 119 -3.99 -5.10 20.09
C SER A 119 -3.11 -4.57 21.22
N HIS A 120 -3.34 -5.06 22.44
CA HIS A 120 -2.53 -4.74 23.61
C HIS A 120 -1.10 -5.33 23.54
#